data_AF-A0A953IFW5-F1
#
_entry.id   AF-A0A953IFW5-F1
#
_cell.length_a   1.000
_cell.length_b   1.000
_cell.length_c   1.000
_cell.angle_alpha   90.00
_cell.angle_beta   90.00
_cell.angle_gamma   90.00
#
_symmetry.space_group_name_H-M   'P 1'
#
loop_
_entity.id
_entity.type
_entity.pdbx_description
1 polymer ?
#
loop_
_entity_poly.entity_id
_entity_poly.type
_entity_poly.pdbx_seq_one_letter_code
_entity_poly.pdbx_strand_id
1 'polypeptide(L)'
;PERLDDYVGVYRVAERANERRVVTRSAQGLRMQRTGGSLNALRPIGPDLFEVGDAGTTARFRRDSAGRVVGIEVDSGLGPVFRSPRTDESLPAERQVASIDPATFDTLVGVYVLAPGFDLTVTREGDRLFAQATGQERLEMLPESADRFFFREVDAQIEFVRSETANTATSLVFHQGSENLTAPRKP
;
A
#
# COMPACT_ATOMS: atom_id res chain seq x y z
N PRO A 1 -18.47 22.78 -9.12
CA PRO A 1 -17.12 22.25 -8.85
C PRO A 1 -17.21 20.84 -8.27
N GLU A 2 -16.53 19.86 -8.87
CA GLU A 2 -16.41 18.53 -8.30
C GLU A 2 -15.68 18.62 -6.96
N ARG A 3 -16.26 18.01 -5.92
CA ARG A 3 -15.61 17.94 -4.61
C ARG A 3 -14.74 16.70 -4.61
N LEU A 4 -13.42 16.87 -4.54
CA LEU A 4 -12.47 15.74 -4.51
C LEU A 4 -12.80 14.75 -3.38
N ASP A 5 -13.35 15.24 -2.27
CA ASP A 5 -13.76 14.41 -1.13
C ASP A 5 -14.87 13.40 -1.47
N ASP A 6 -15.67 13.66 -2.51
CA ASP A 6 -16.73 12.73 -2.95
C ASP A 6 -16.15 11.40 -3.41
N TYR A 7 -14.91 11.40 -3.93
CA TYR A 7 -14.25 10.22 -4.48
C TYR A 7 -13.46 9.43 -3.44
N VAL A 8 -13.19 10.03 -2.28
CA VAL A 8 -12.42 9.39 -1.21
C VAL A 8 -13.21 8.22 -0.64
N GLY A 9 -12.62 7.03 -0.60
CA GLY A 9 -13.30 5.82 -0.11
C GLY A 9 -12.58 4.53 -0.47
N VAL A 10 -13.15 3.43 0.01
CA VAL A 10 -12.72 2.07 -0.33
C VAL A 10 -13.67 1.51 -1.39
N TYR A 11 -13.09 0.89 -2.42
CA TYR A 11 -13.80 0.30 -3.55
C TYR A 11 -13.33 -1.14 -3.73
N ARG A 12 -14.21 -2.14 -3.73
CA ARG A 12 -13.83 -3.55 -3.89
C ARG A 12 -14.07 -4.04 -5.30
N VAL A 13 -13.16 -4.85 -5.83
CA VAL A 13 -13.35 -5.45 -7.17
C VAL A 13 -14.31 -6.61 -7.03
N ALA A 14 -15.49 -6.50 -7.65
CA ALA A 14 -16.55 -7.49 -7.49
C ALA A 14 -16.09 -8.90 -7.91
N GLU A 15 -15.25 -8.98 -8.95
CA GLU A 15 -14.73 -10.23 -9.50
C GLU A 15 -13.49 -10.77 -8.74
N ARG A 16 -12.93 -10.01 -7.80
CA ARG A 16 -11.70 -10.36 -7.06
C ARG A 16 -11.80 -9.93 -5.60
N ALA A 17 -12.34 -10.80 -4.75
CA ALA A 17 -12.69 -10.49 -3.36
C ALA A 17 -11.57 -9.86 -2.51
N ASN A 18 -10.30 -10.22 -2.76
CA ASN A 18 -9.14 -9.71 -2.01
C ASN A 18 -8.59 -8.38 -2.57
N GLU A 19 -9.10 -7.92 -3.72
CA GLU A 19 -8.65 -6.69 -4.36
C GLU A 19 -9.56 -5.52 -3.94
N ARG A 20 -8.95 -4.53 -3.31
CA ARG A 20 -9.55 -3.22 -3.03
C ARG A 20 -8.75 -2.12 -3.71
N ARG A 21 -9.43 -1.02 -3.98
CA ARG A 21 -8.87 0.26 -4.38
C ARG A 21 -9.22 1.26 -3.29
N VAL A 22 -8.22 1.87 -2.68
CA VAL A 22 -8.41 2.95 -1.71
C VAL A 22 -8.10 4.26 -2.40
N VAL A 23 -9.07 5.16 -2.42
CA VAL A 23 -8.87 6.52 -2.91
C VAL A 23 -8.74 7.43 -1.69
N THR A 24 -7.60 8.11 -1.58
CA THR A 24 -7.31 9.07 -0.51
C THR A 24 -7.06 10.46 -1.09
N ARG A 25 -7.25 11.49 -0.27
CA ARG A 25 -6.92 12.87 -0.62
C ARG A 25 -5.64 13.29 0.08
N SER A 26 -4.73 13.87 -0.68
CA SER A 26 -3.50 14.50 -0.18
C SER A 26 -3.48 16.00 -0.55
N ALA A 27 -2.48 16.74 -0.07
CA ALA A 27 -2.25 18.12 -0.48
C ALA A 27 -2.03 18.27 -2.01
N GLN A 28 -1.57 17.21 -2.68
CA GLN A 28 -1.28 17.20 -4.13
C GLN A 28 -2.48 16.71 -4.97
N GLY A 29 -3.63 16.43 -4.36
CA GLY A 29 -4.81 15.88 -5.02
C GLY A 29 -5.13 14.46 -4.60
N LEU A 30 -5.95 13.78 -5.42
CA LEU A 30 -6.38 12.41 -5.17
C LEU A 30 -5.29 11.41 -5.52
N ARG A 31 -5.21 10.36 -4.71
CA ARG A 31 -4.39 9.19 -4.99
C ARG A 31 -5.23 7.93 -4.89
N MET A 32 -4.90 6.94 -5.69
CA MET A 32 -5.53 5.63 -5.68
C MET A 32 -4.47 4.56 -5.47
N GLN A 33 -4.77 3.65 -4.54
CA GLN A 33 -3.94 2.50 -4.25
C GLN A 33 -4.74 1.23 -4.41
N ARG A 34 -4.25 0.31 -5.24
CA ARG A 34 -4.77 -1.06 -5.35
C ARG A 34 -4.12 -1.94 -4.29
N THR A 35 -4.79 -2.99 -3.80
CA THR A 35 -4.17 -4.00 -2.93
C THR A 35 -2.83 -4.46 -3.51
N GLY A 36 -1.77 -4.29 -2.72
CA GLY A 36 -0.40 -4.63 -3.07
C GLY A 36 0.21 -3.93 -4.28
N GLY A 37 -0.41 -2.85 -4.74
CA GLY A 37 0.11 -2.00 -5.81
C GLY A 37 0.62 -0.66 -5.30
N SER A 38 1.31 0.06 -6.19
CA SER A 38 1.79 1.41 -5.95
C SER A 38 0.65 2.40 -5.73
N LEU A 39 0.93 3.44 -4.96
CA LEU A 39 0.08 4.59 -4.74
C LEU A 39 0.15 5.52 -5.96
N ASN A 40 -0.89 5.51 -6.78
CA ASN A 40 -0.94 6.25 -8.04
C ASN A 40 -1.68 7.58 -7.89
N ALA A 41 -1.22 8.63 -8.56
CA ALA A 41 -1.98 9.88 -8.65
C ALA A 41 -3.23 9.69 -9.53
N LEU A 42 -4.33 10.32 -9.15
CA LEU A 42 -5.52 10.46 -10.00
C LEU A 42 -5.52 11.87 -10.59
N ARG A 43 -5.13 12.00 -11.86
CA ARG A 43 -5.08 13.29 -12.57
C ARG A 43 -6.40 13.52 -13.29
N PRO A 44 -7.14 14.61 -13.03
CA PRO A 44 -8.43 14.85 -13.67
C PRO A 44 -8.23 15.11 -15.17
N ILE A 45 -8.99 14.39 -16.00
CA ILE A 45 -9.01 14.55 -17.47
C ILE A 45 -10.44 14.80 -18.00
N GLY A 46 -11.43 14.86 -17.11
CA GLY A 46 -12.82 15.19 -17.42
C GLY A 46 -13.72 14.97 -16.20
N PRO A 47 -15.04 15.20 -16.35
CA PRO A 47 -15.99 14.99 -15.26
C PRO A 47 -16.01 13.54 -14.80
N ASP A 48 -15.83 13.32 -13.51
CA ASP A 48 -15.70 12.01 -12.86
C ASP A 48 -14.66 11.08 -13.57
N LEU A 49 -13.71 11.63 -14.32
CA LEU A 49 -12.76 10.89 -15.14
C LEU A 49 -11.32 11.32 -14.87
N PHE A 50 -10.49 10.34 -14.53
CA PHE A 50 -9.10 10.55 -14.13
C PHE A 50 -8.17 9.63 -14.91
N GLU A 51 -6.97 10.10 -15.20
CA GLU A 51 -5.83 9.26 -15.55
C GLU A 51 -5.19 8.73 -14.26
N VAL A 52 -4.78 7.46 -14.26
CA VAL A 52 -4.20 6.76 -13.10
C VAL A 52 -2.71 6.51 -13.34
N GLY A 53 -1.85 7.14 -12.54
CA GLY A 53 -0.40 6.89 -12.64
C GLY A 53 0.18 7.37 -13.98
N ASP A 54 0.72 6.45 -14.79
CA ASP A 54 1.31 6.74 -16.11
C ASP A 54 0.34 6.42 -17.26
N ALA A 55 0.70 6.90 -18.46
CA ALA A 55 -0.20 7.08 -19.59
C ALA A 55 -1.01 5.82 -19.98
N GLY A 56 -2.32 6.00 -20.17
CA GLY A 56 -3.22 5.03 -20.79
C GLY A 56 -4.18 4.31 -19.84
N THR A 57 -3.95 4.36 -18.51
CA THR A 57 -4.92 3.84 -17.54
C THR A 57 -5.88 4.94 -17.09
N THR A 58 -7.19 4.69 -17.17
CA THR A 58 -8.23 5.62 -16.74
C THR A 58 -9.08 5.07 -15.61
N ALA A 59 -9.59 5.97 -14.77
CA ALA A 59 -10.51 5.73 -13.69
C ALA A 59 -11.75 6.61 -13.89
N ARG A 60 -12.90 5.98 -14.13
CA ARG A 60 -14.20 6.65 -14.25
C ARG A 60 -15.04 6.38 -13.01
N PHE A 61 -15.34 7.41 -12.24
CA PHE A 61 -16.26 7.31 -11.11
C PHE A 61 -17.70 7.29 -11.60
N ARG A 62 -18.53 6.49 -10.93
CA ARG A 62 -19.95 6.34 -11.24
C ARG A 62 -20.76 6.92 -10.10
N ARG A 63 -21.74 7.76 -10.44
CA ARG A 63 -22.68 8.34 -9.49
C ARG A 63 -24.06 7.68 -9.60
N ASP A 64 -24.78 7.60 -8.49
CA ASP A 64 -26.21 7.25 -8.45
C ASP A 64 -27.10 8.43 -8.88
N SER A 65 -28.41 8.23 -8.90
CA SER A 65 -29.40 9.28 -9.23
C SER A 65 -29.45 10.43 -8.21
N ALA A 66 -28.90 10.23 -7.01
CA ALA A 66 -28.75 11.25 -5.98
C ALA A 66 -27.40 11.98 -6.06
N GLY A 67 -26.56 11.65 -7.06
CA GLY A 67 -25.25 12.25 -7.29
C GLY A 67 -24.13 11.69 -6.40
N ARG A 68 -24.37 10.62 -5.64
CA ARG A 68 -23.34 10.00 -4.78
C ARG A 68 -22.45 9.09 -5.60
N VAL A 69 -21.14 9.15 -5.39
CA VAL A 69 -20.20 8.21 -5.99
C VAL A 69 -20.42 6.82 -5.40
N VAL A 70 -20.84 5.87 -6.24
CA VAL A 70 -21.16 4.48 -5.86
C VAL A 70 -20.17 3.45 -6.40
N GLY A 71 -19.23 3.87 -7.24
CA GLY A 71 -18.20 2.97 -7.74
C GLY A 71 -17.18 3.67 -8.63
N ILE A 72 -16.18 2.90 -9.01
CA ILE A 72 -15.12 3.30 -9.94
C ILE A 72 -14.93 2.19 -10.98
N GLU A 73 -14.81 2.57 -12.24
CA GLU A 73 -14.48 1.71 -13.37
C GLU A 73 -13.04 2.02 -13.78
N VAL A 74 -12.14 1.04 -13.69
CA VAL A 74 -10.73 1.22 -14.08
C VAL A 74 -10.46 0.46 -15.39
N ASP A 75 -10.00 1.20 -16.38
CA ASP A 75 -9.67 0.72 -17.72
C ASP A 75 -8.17 0.94 -17.99
N SER A 76 -7.40 -0.15 -18.07
CA SER A 76 -5.97 -0.11 -18.43
C SER A 76 -5.71 0.00 -19.92
N GLY A 77 -6.75 0.07 -20.77
CA GLY A 77 -6.64 -0.02 -22.22
C GLY A 77 -6.26 -1.41 -22.73
N LEU A 78 -6.02 -2.36 -21.80
CA LEU A 78 -5.63 -3.74 -22.05
C LEU A 78 -6.48 -4.64 -21.15
N GLY A 79 -7.27 -5.53 -21.77
CA GLY A 79 -8.10 -6.48 -21.04
C GLY A 79 -9.42 -5.89 -20.53
N PRO A 80 -10.03 -6.49 -19.48
CA PRO A 80 -11.34 -6.08 -18.99
C PRO A 80 -11.28 -4.78 -18.18
N VAL A 81 -12.36 -4.00 -18.27
CA VAL A 81 -12.62 -2.90 -17.34
C VAL A 81 -13.03 -3.47 -15.99
N PHE A 82 -12.29 -3.13 -14.94
CA PHE A 82 -12.60 -3.58 -13.59
C PHE A 82 -13.61 -2.65 -12.94
N ARG A 83 -14.75 -3.21 -12.52
CA ARG A 83 -15.80 -2.50 -11.79
C ARG A 83 -15.56 -2.67 -10.31
N SER A 84 -15.44 -1.57 -9.59
CA SER A 84 -15.24 -1.58 -8.14
C SER A 84 -16.31 -0.78 -7.43
N PRO A 85 -17.38 -1.42 -6.94
CA PRO A 85 -18.36 -0.77 -6.09
C PRO A 85 -17.71 -0.16 -4.86
N ARG A 86 -18.20 1.01 -4.46
CA ARG A 86 -17.83 1.66 -3.20
C ARG A 86 -18.34 0.81 -2.03
N THR A 87 -17.56 0.74 -0.95
CA THR A 87 -17.91 0.04 0.28
C THR A 87 -18.09 1.00 1.44
N ASP A 88 -18.68 0.50 2.53
CA ASP A 88 -18.80 1.21 3.81
C ASP A 88 -17.56 1.01 4.72
N GLU A 89 -16.48 0.44 4.18
CA GLU A 89 -15.23 0.28 4.94
C GLU A 89 -14.61 1.64 5.25
N SER A 90 -14.08 1.77 6.46
CA SER A 90 -13.27 2.92 6.83
C SER A 90 -11.98 2.97 6.00
N LEU A 91 -11.53 4.19 5.70
CA LEU A 91 -10.21 4.38 5.14
C LEU A 91 -9.15 3.84 6.12
N PRO A 92 -8.03 3.31 5.60
CA PRO A 92 -6.87 3.04 6.43
C PRO A 92 -6.49 4.30 7.23
N ALA A 93 -6.17 4.14 8.51
CA ALA A 93 -5.71 5.24 9.33
C ALA A 93 -4.42 5.83 8.73
N GLU A 94 -4.30 7.16 8.75
CA GLU A 94 -3.06 7.83 8.37
C GLU A 94 -1.97 7.47 9.39
N ARG A 95 -0.96 6.72 8.92
CA ARG A 95 0.12 6.22 9.78
C ARG A 95 1.11 7.35 10.09
N GLN A 96 1.42 7.53 11.36
CA GLN A 96 2.39 8.52 11.80
C GLN A 96 3.78 7.89 11.93
N VAL A 97 4.79 8.66 11.51
CA VAL A 97 6.19 8.25 11.69
C VAL A 97 6.58 8.46 13.14
N ALA A 98 6.93 7.37 13.83
CA ALA A 98 7.45 7.41 15.19
C ALA A 98 8.93 7.78 15.22
N SER A 99 9.35 8.50 16.26
CA SER A 99 10.77 8.76 16.51
C SER A 99 11.38 7.56 17.23
N ILE A 100 12.14 6.74 16.51
CA ILE A 100 12.85 5.57 17.05
C ILE A 100 14.36 5.82 16.97
N ASP A 101 15.10 5.38 17.99
CA ASP A 101 16.56 5.42 17.98
C ASP A 101 17.10 4.55 16.81
N PRO A 102 17.75 5.16 15.81
CA PRO A 102 18.26 4.42 14.65
C PRO A 102 19.29 3.36 15.01
N ALA A 103 19.96 3.46 16.18
CA ALA A 103 20.89 2.43 16.66
C ALA A 103 20.22 1.05 16.80
N THR A 104 18.90 1.00 16.97
CA THR A 104 18.15 -0.27 17.06
C THR A 104 17.93 -0.95 15.72
N PHE A 105 18.08 -0.23 14.60
CA PHE A 105 17.75 -0.72 13.26
C PHE A 105 18.69 -1.82 12.76
N ASP A 106 19.94 -1.87 13.24
CA ASP A 106 20.89 -2.92 12.84
C ASP A 106 20.41 -4.33 13.22
N THR A 107 19.59 -4.42 14.27
CA THR A 107 18.98 -5.69 14.72
C THR A 107 17.93 -6.22 13.74
N LEU A 108 17.41 -5.36 12.86
CA LEU A 108 16.33 -5.62 11.90
C LEU A 108 16.85 -5.87 10.48
N VAL A 109 18.11 -5.49 10.19
CA VAL A 109 18.75 -5.71 8.89
C VAL A 109 18.94 -7.21 8.66
N GLY A 110 18.56 -7.70 7.48
CA GLY A 110 18.63 -9.12 7.14
C GLY A 110 17.82 -9.50 5.92
N VAL A 111 17.80 -10.79 5.60
CA VAL A 111 16.98 -11.34 4.51
C VAL A 111 15.87 -12.21 5.12
N TYR A 112 14.63 -12.00 4.68
CA TYR A 112 13.44 -12.66 5.20
C TYR A 112 12.70 -13.37 4.07
N VAL A 113 12.28 -14.60 4.29
CA VAL A 113 11.70 -15.45 3.24
C VAL A 113 10.19 -15.25 3.18
N LEU A 114 9.67 -14.50 2.21
CA LEU A 114 8.22 -14.33 2.02
C LEU A 114 7.60 -15.58 1.37
N ALA A 115 8.28 -16.17 0.39
CA ALA A 115 7.92 -17.43 -0.26
C ALA A 115 9.16 -18.10 -0.88
N PRO A 116 9.10 -19.37 -1.33
CA PRO A 116 10.23 -20.03 -1.99
C PRO A 116 10.73 -19.23 -3.21
N GLY A 117 11.98 -18.78 -3.16
CA GLY A 117 12.59 -17.96 -4.22
C GLY A 117 12.18 -16.48 -4.23
N PHE A 118 11.38 -16.05 -3.25
CA PHE A 118 10.91 -14.67 -3.11
C PHE A 118 11.24 -14.16 -1.70
N ASP A 119 12.30 -13.35 -1.63
CA ASP A 119 12.84 -12.83 -0.38
C ASP A 119 12.55 -11.34 -0.24
N LEU A 120 12.52 -10.87 0.99
CA LEU A 120 12.55 -9.47 1.37
C LEU A 120 13.89 -9.16 2.02
N THR A 121 14.68 -8.29 1.40
CA THR A 121 15.95 -7.83 1.95
C THR A 121 15.74 -6.50 2.66
N VAL A 122 16.04 -6.44 3.95
CA VAL A 122 16.02 -5.23 4.77
C VAL A 122 17.44 -4.71 4.90
N THR A 123 17.66 -3.46 4.52
CA THR A 123 18.96 -2.77 4.57
C THR A 123 18.85 -1.45 5.31
N ARG A 124 19.98 -0.97 5.83
CA ARG A 124 20.09 0.33 6.51
C ARG A 124 21.01 1.26 5.73
N GLU A 125 20.62 2.52 5.60
CA GLU A 125 21.49 3.61 5.11
C GLU A 125 21.37 4.81 6.04
N GLY A 126 22.41 5.07 6.84
CA GLY A 126 22.38 6.10 7.87
C GLY A 126 21.26 5.80 8.88
N ASP A 127 20.29 6.71 9.00
CA ASP A 127 19.18 6.58 9.96
C ASP A 127 17.89 6.04 9.34
N ARG A 128 17.98 5.45 8.14
CA ARG A 128 16.82 4.98 7.37
C ARG A 128 16.92 3.48 7.10
N LEU A 129 15.78 2.80 7.13
CA LEU A 129 15.63 1.42 6.72
C LEU A 129 14.97 1.34 5.34
N PHE A 130 15.36 0.35 4.57
CA PHE A 130 14.82 0.07 3.25
C PHE A 130 14.50 -1.41 3.12
N ALA A 131 13.38 -1.73 2.50
CA ALA A 131 13.03 -3.09 2.11
C ALA A 131 13.07 -3.22 0.58
N GLN A 132 13.56 -4.36 0.11
CA GLN A 132 13.50 -4.74 -1.30
C GLN A 132 13.04 -6.18 -1.42
N ALA A 133 11.87 -6.39 -2.04
CA ALA A 133 11.42 -7.72 -2.41
C ALA A 133 12.10 -8.16 -3.72
N THR A 134 12.34 -9.46 -3.89
CA THR A 134 12.96 -10.02 -5.11
C THR A 134 12.27 -9.50 -6.38
N GLY A 135 13.01 -8.83 -7.26
CA GLY A 135 12.49 -8.30 -8.54
C GLY A 135 11.61 -7.05 -8.41
N GLN A 136 11.51 -6.46 -7.22
CA GLN A 136 10.81 -5.20 -6.99
C GLN A 136 11.78 -4.04 -6.73
N GLU A 137 11.24 -2.83 -6.80
CA GLU A 137 11.94 -1.63 -6.38
C GLU A 137 12.23 -1.66 -4.88
N ARG A 138 13.24 -0.88 -4.48
CA ARG A 138 13.59 -0.71 -3.08
C ARG A 138 12.77 0.45 -2.50
N LEU A 139 12.06 0.20 -1.41
CA LEU A 139 11.21 1.18 -0.74
C LEU A 139 11.73 1.51 0.66
N GLU A 140 11.56 2.76 1.09
CA GLU A 140 11.88 3.17 2.46
C GLU A 140 10.84 2.62 3.45
N MET A 141 11.33 2.06 4.55
CA MET A 141 10.53 1.66 5.69
C MET A 141 10.49 2.78 6.71
N LEU A 142 9.29 3.27 7.02
CA LEU A 142 9.08 4.29 8.05
C LEU A 142 8.63 3.64 9.35
N PRO A 143 9.25 3.97 10.49
CA PRO A 143 8.86 3.42 11.78
C PRO A 143 7.46 3.92 12.18
N GLU A 144 6.58 2.99 12.53
CA GLU A 144 5.31 3.23 13.23
C GLU A 144 5.49 2.95 14.74
N SER A 145 6.36 2.00 15.08
CA SER A 145 6.83 1.70 16.44
C SER A 145 8.24 1.08 16.40
N ALA A 146 8.75 0.58 17.53
CA ALA A 146 10.08 -0.05 17.60
C ALA A 146 10.21 -1.30 16.69
N ASP A 147 9.10 -1.98 16.41
CA ASP A 147 9.07 -3.23 15.63
C ASP A 147 8.10 -3.19 14.46
N ARG A 148 7.32 -2.12 14.30
CA ARG A 148 6.38 -1.95 13.19
C ARG A 148 6.81 -0.84 12.26
N PHE A 149 6.78 -1.15 10.97
CA PHE A 149 7.16 -0.25 9.91
C PHE A 149 6.12 -0.27 8.79
N PHE A 150 6.01 0.83 8.06
CA PHE A 150 5.12 0.96 6.92
C PHE A 150 5.82 1.64 5.76
N PHE A 151 5.20 1.56 4.58
CA PHE A 151 5.68 2.21 3.36
C PHE A 151 4.74 3.36 2.96
N ARG A 152 5.26 4.43 2.34
CA ARG A 152 4.40 5.51 1.80
C ARG A 152 3.83 5.16 0.44
N GLU A 153 4.58 4.38 -0.32
CA GLU A 153 4.35 4.06 -1.71
C GLU A 153 3.39 2.87 -1.88
N VAL A 154 3.32 1.98 -0.88
CA VAL A 154 2.49 0.77 -0.88
C VAL A 154 1.74 0.61 0.46
N ASP A 155 0.51 0.10 0.44
CA ASP A 155 -0.25 -0.24 1.67
C ASP A 155 0.21 -1.59 2.19
N ALA A 156 1.44 -1.61 2.68
CA ALA A 156 2.04 -2.74 3.36
C ALA A 156 2.66 -2.30 4.68
N GLN A 157 2.72 -3.24 5.61
CA GLN A 157 3.43 -3.08 6.88
C GLN A 157 4.33 -4.29 7.12
N ILE A 158 5.36 -4.05 7.91
CA ILE A 158 6.27 -5.07 8.42
C ILE A 158 6.22 -4.99 9.94
N GLU A 159 5.92 -6.10 10.58
CA GLU A 159 6.06 -6.29 12.01
C GLU A 159 7.19 -7.27 12.28
N PHE A 160 8.30 -6.81 12.86
CA PHE A 160 9.42 -7.66 13.21
C PHE A 160 9.11 -8.48 14.46
N VAL A 161 9.48 -9.76 14.42
CA VAL A 161 9.42 -10.65 15.58
C VAL A 161 10.84 -10.80 16.12
N ARG A 162 11.04 -10.36 17.36
CA ARG A 162 12.30 -10.53 18.09
C ARG A 162 12.28 -11.80 18.92
N SER A 163 13.46 -12.37 19.14
CA SER A 163 13.67 -13.42 20.14
C SER A 163 14.21 -12.81 21.43
N GLU A 164 13.88 -13.40 22.58
CA GLU A 164 14.48 -13.04 23.86
C GLU A 164 15.97 -13.45 23.94
N THR A 165 16.38 -14.43 23.12
CA THR A 165 17.75 -14.98 23.14
C THR A 165 18.64 -14.48 22.00
N ALA A 166 18.04 -13.97 20.92
CA ALA A 166 18.79 -13.47 19.78
C ALA A 166 18.80 -11.94 19.80
N ASN A 167 19.97 -11.34 19.58
CA ASN A 167 20.11 -9.89 19.51
C ASN A 167 19.50 -9.26 18.24
N THR A 168 18.91 -10.09 17.37
CA THR A 168 18.37 -9.69 16.07
C THR A 168 16.97 -10.27 15.89
N ALA A 169 16.15 -9.60 15.08
CA ALA A 169 14.83 -10.14 14.69
C ALA A 169 14.98 -11.52 14.04
N THR A 170 14.12 -12.47 14.40
CA THR A 170 14.17 -13.87 13.92
C THR A 170 13.19 -14.13 12.77
N SER A 171 12.16 -13.31 12.67
CA SER A 171 11.22 -13.30 11.55
C SER A 171 10.56 -11.92 11.43
N LEU A 172 9.71 -11.77 10.43
CA LEU A 172 8.77 -10.67 10.34
C LEU A 172 7.41 -11.19 9.90
N VAL A 173 6.37 -10.41 10.14
CA VAL A 173 5.06 -10.55 9.53
C VAL A 173 4.89 -9.42 8.52
N PHE A 174 4.68 -9.79 7.26
CA PHE A 174 4.37 -8.86 6.19
C PHE A 174 2.86 -8.75 6.04
N HIS A 175 2.32 -7.57 6.30
CA HIS A 175 0.90 -7.27 6.19
C HIS A 175 0.64 -6.54 4.88
N GLN A 176 -0.30 -7.04 4.07
CA GLN A 176 -0.70 -6.38 2.83
C GLN A 176 -2.20 -6.56 2.60
N GLY A 177 -2.96 -5.46 2.76
CA GLY A 177 -4.43 -5.54 2.75
C GLY A 177 -4.97 -6.42 3.89
N SER A 178 -5.65 -7.51 3.55
CA SER A 178 -6.15 -8.51 4.51
C SER A 178 -5.23 -9.72 4.67
N GLU A 179 -4.13 -9.78 3.94
CA GLU A 179 -3.18 -10.89 3.97
C GLU A 179 -2.03 -10.61 4.94
N ASN A 180 -1.61 -11.66 5.66
CA ASN A 180 -0.48 -11.64 6.58
C ASN A 180 0.43 -12.81 6.24
N LEU A 181 1.71 -12.54 5.97
CA LEU A 181 2.71 -13.53 5.63
C LEU A 181 3.83 -13.53 6.67
N THR A 182 3.97 -14.65 7.39
CA THR A 182 5.12 -14.83 8.29
C THR A 182 6.35 -15.22 7.48
N ALA A 183 7.39 -14.41 7.56
CA ALA A 183 8.64 -14.57 6.84
C ALA A 183 9.81 -14.81 7.80
N PRO A 184 10.31 -16.05 7.90
CA PRO A 184 11.48 -16.34 8.73
C PRO A 184 12.72 -15.63 8.17
N ARG A 185 13.58 -15.15 9.07
CA ARG A 185 14.90 -14.65 8.71
C ARG A 185 15.78 -15.80 8.21
N LYS A 186 16.54 -15.56 7.14
CA LYS A 186 17.55 -16.50 6.68
C LYS A 186 18.68 -16.63 7.70
N PRO A 187 19.25 -17.83 7.87
CA PRO A 187 20.42 -18.05 8.72
C PRO A 187 21.60 -17.15 8.37
#